data_AF-A0A9D4G427-F1
#
_entry.id   AF-A0A9D4G427-F1
#
_cell.length_a   1.000
_cell.length_b   1.000
_cell.length_c   1.000
_cell.angle_alpha   90.00
_cell.angle_beta   90.00
_cell.angle_gamma   90.00
#
_symmetry.space_group_name_H-M   'P 1'
#
loop_
_entity.id
_entity.type
_entity.pdbx_description
1 polymer ?
#
loop_
_entity_poly.entity_id
_entity_poly.type
_entity_poly.pdbx_seq_one_letter_code
_entity_poly.pdbx_strand_id
1 'polypeptide(L)'
;MLNPTGCLTFNDYAENVFVPYLERTSGTLHRVDVVWDEYIADNLKESTRSTRGKEVRRRVLPDSRIPKNWESYLRIDENKTELFMYLADKCTEIPPEQIISTKGQDIVSNQQYELTNTLAPCSHEEADTRAILHVSDSASER
;
A
#
# COMPACT_ATOMS: atom_id res chain seq x y z
N MET A 1 -4.29 -2.53 -8.53
CA MET A 1 -3.11 -3.31 -8.09
C MET A 1 -2.44 -3.95 -9.28
N LEU A 2 -1.10 -4.05 -9.26
CA LEU A 2 -0.32 -4.71 -10.31
C LEU A 2 -0.71 -6.20 -10.40
N ASN A 3 -0.57 -6.78 -11.59
CA ASN A 3 -0.93 -8.18 -11.83
C ASN A 3 0.21 -9.11 -11.38
N PRO A 4 -0.04 -10.13 -10.53
CA PRO A 4 0.99 -11.05 -10.01
C PRO A 4 1.33 -12.19 -10.99
N THR A 5 1.22 -11.97 -12.30
CA THR A 5 1.44 -13.03 -13.30
C THR A 5 2.84 -13.62 -13.16
N GLY A 6 2.92 -14.93 -12.95
CA GLY A 6 4.18 -15.66 -12.79
C GLY A 6 4.69 -15.78 -11.35
N CYS A 7 4.07 -15.10 -10.37
CA CYS A 7 4.46 -15.18 -8.96
C CYS A 7 3.82 -16.40 -8.28
N LEU A 8 4.57 -17.10 -7.43
CA LEU A 8 4.04 -18.21 -6.63
C LEU A 8 3.63 -17.73 -5.24
N THR A 9 4.41 -16.84 -4.64
CA THR A 9 4.24 -16.32 -3.28
C THR A 9 4.04 -14.80 -3.24
N PHE A 10 3.59 -14.27 -2.11
CA PHE A 10 3.50 -12.81 -1.92
C PHE A 10 4.88 -12.14 -1.96
N ASN A 11 5.92 -12.83 -1.48
CA ASN A 11 7.28 -12.36 -1.62
C ASN A 11 7.72 -12.31 -3.09
N ASP A 12 7.41 -13.33 -3.89
CA ASP A 12 7.72 -13.30 -5.32
C ASP A 12 7.05 -12.11 -6.02
N TYR A 13 5.83 -11.75 -5.61
CA TYR A 13 5.14 -10.58 -6.14
C TYR A 13 5.77 -9.27 -5.68
N ALA A 14 6.13 -9.17 -4.41
CA ALA A 14 6.84 -7.99 -3.90
C ALA A 14 8.15 -7.77 -4.68
N GLU A 15 8.99 -8.80 -4.74
CA GLU A 15 10.36 -8.70 -5.29
C GLU A 15 10.39 -8.63 -6.83
N ASN A 16 9.48 -9.32 -7.54
CA ASN A 16 9.56 -9.42 -9.00
C ASN A 16 8.57 -8.51 -9.74
N VAL A 17 7.60 -7.91 -9.04
CA VAL A 17 6.56 -7.07 -9.68
C VAL A 17 6.47 -5.70 -9.02
N PHE A 18 6.25 -5.66 -7.71
CA PHE A 18 5.96 -4.40 -7.02
C PHE A 18 7.19 -3.52 -6.83
N VAL A 19 8.27 -4.04 -6.22
CA VAL A 19 9.52 -3.31 -6.01
C VAL A 19 10.11 -2.84 -7.35
N PRO A 20 10.27 -3.68 -8.39
CA PRO A 20 10.78 -3.23 -9.68
C PRO A 20 9.90 -2.18 -10.38
N TYR A 21 8.60 -2.19 -10.11
CA TYR A 21 7.71 -1.13 -10.61
C TYR A 21 8.01 0.21 -9.93
N LEU A 22 8.22 0.21 -8.61
CA LEU A 22 8.57 1.42 -7.87
C LEU A 22 9.95 1.93 -8.26
N GLU A 23 10.97 1.07 -8.36
CA GLU A 23 12.32 1.46 -8.79
C GLU A 23 12.33 2.09 -10.20
N ARG A 24 11.55 1.51 -11.14
CA ARG A 24 11.41 2.10 -12.47
C ARG A 24 10.69 3.44 -12.45
N THR A 25 9.79 3.64 -11.49
CA THR A 25 9.03 4.89 -11.34
C THR A 25 9.84 5.95 -10.61
N SER A 26 10.71 5.57 -9.67
CA SER A 26 11.54 6.49 -8.88
C SER A 26 12.55 7.22 -9.75
N GLY A 27 13.25 6.54 -10.66
CA GLY A 27 14.02 7.18 -11.74
C GLY A 27 14.95 8.32 -11.28
N THR A 28 14.54 9.59 -11.50
CA THR A 28 15.28 10.81 -11.06
C THR A 28 14.52 11.61 -10.00
N LEU A 29 13.41 11.07 -9.49
CA LEU A 29 12.60 11.70 -8.46
C LEU A 29 13.36 11.70 -7.14
N HIS A 30 13.33 12.84 -6.45
CA HIS A 30 13.92 12.94 -5.11
C HIS A 30 13.12 12.14 -4.07
N ARG A 31 11.81 12.04 -4.26
CA ARG A 31 10.86 11.42 -3.33
C ARG A 31 9.73 10.74 -4.11
N VAL A 32 9.30 9.57 -3.63
CA VAL A 32 8.12 8.83 -4.10
C VAL A 32 7.21 8.52 -2.92
N ASP A 33 5.96 8.95 -3.02
CA ASP A 33 4.93 8.67 -2.02
C ASP A 33 4.00 7.55 -2.49
N VAL A 34 3.90 6.48 -1.68
CA VAL A 34 3.02 5.33 -1.93
C VAL A 34 1.83 5.41 -0.97
N VAL A 35 0.66 5.69 -1.55
CA VAL A 35 -0.57 5.91 -0.80
C VAL A 35 -1.56 4.79 -1.06
N TRP A 36 -1.98 4.11 0.00
CA TRP A 36 -2.96 3.02 -0.02
C TRP A 36 -4.38 3.51 0.29
N ASP A 37 -5.39 2.68 0.12
CA ASP A 37 -6.68 2.92 0.80
C ASP A 37 -6.60 2.38 2.23
N GLU A 38 -7.39 2.95 3.14
CA GLU A 38 -7.70 2.34 4.43
C GLU A 38 -9.15 1.88 4.44
N TYR A 39 -9.41 0.62 4.76
CA TYR A 39 -10.78 0.10 4.80
C TYR A 39 -11.28 0.09 6.24
N ILE A 40 -11.91 1.20 6.65
CA ILE A 40 -12.49 1.35 7.98
C ILE A 40 -13.87 0.65 8.00
N ALA A 41 -14.13 -0.11 9.05
CA ALA A 41 -15.43 -0.73 9.30
C ALA A 41 -16.43 0.32 9.79
N ASP A 42 -16.88 1.18 8.89
CA ASP A 42 -17.96 2.13 9.13
C ASP A 42 -19.26 1.63 8.50
N ASN A 43 -20.32 1.59 9.31
CA ASN A 43 -21.59 0.89 9.05
C ASN A 43 -22.24 1.17 7.67
N LEU A 44 -22.03 2.36 7.09
CA LEU A 44 -22.64 2.72 5.80
C LEU A 44 -21.85 2.15 4.61
N LYS A 45 -20.53 2.35 4.56
CA LYS A 45 -19.71 1.85 3.45
C LYS A 45 -19.48 0.35 3.57
N GLU A 46 -19.35 -0.17 4.79
CA GLU A 46 -19.23 -1.61 5.07
C GLU A 46 -20.42 -2.41 4.52
N SER A 47 -21.66 -1.91 4.68
CA SER A 47 -22.86 -2.60 4.19
C SER A 47 -22.84 -2.84 2.66
N THR A 48 -22.26 -1.89 1.91
CA THR A 48 -22.14 -1.99 0.44
C THR A 48 -20.91 -2.80 0.02
N ARG A 49 -19.85 -2.84 0.85
CA ARG A 49 -18.63 -3.62 0.60
C ARG A 49 -18.79 -5.10 0.95
N SER A 50 -19.45 -5.40 2.06
CA SER A 50 -19.76 -6.78 2.50
C SER A 50 -20.59 -7.58 1.49
N THR A 51 -21.30 -6.91 0.57
CA THR A 51 -22.02 -7.55 -0.54
C THR A 51 -21.11 -7.95 -1.72
N ARG A 52 -19.87 -7.45 -1.79
CA ARG A 52 -18.96 -7.60 -2.95
C ARG A 52 -18.21 -8.94 -3.00
N GLY A 53 -18.21 -9.75 -1.94
CA GLY A 53 -17.65 -11.10 -1.99
C GLY A 53 -17.73 -11.86 -0.66
N LYS A 54 -18.18 -13.11 -0.73
CA LYS A 54 -18.10 -14.09 0.39
C LYS A 54 -16.97 -15.09 0.15
N GLU A 55 -15.79 -14.60 -0.19
CA GLU A 55 -14.63 -15.46 -0.39
C GLU A 55 -13.78 -15.57 0.88
N VAL A 56 -12.90 -16.56 0.90
CA VAL A 56 -12.10 -16.88 2.08
C VAL A 56 -11.00 -15.84 2.27
N ARG A 57 -10.98 -15.19 3.43
CA ARG A 57 -9.85 -14.37 3.91
C ARG A 57 -8.56 -15.20 3.85
N ARG A 58 -7.51 -14.65 3.23
CA ARG A 58 -6.19 -15.28 3.23
C ARG A 58 -5.18 -14.34 3.83
N ARG A 59 -4.50 -14.83 4.87
CA ARG A 59 -3.44 -14.09 5.52
C ARG A 59 -2.28 -13.84 4.55
N VAL A 60 -1.75 -12.62 4.54
CA VAL A 60 -0.55 -12.28 3.76
C VAL A 60 0.69 -12.60 4.60
N LEU A 61 1.44 -13.62 4.17
CA LEU A 61 2.77 -13.94 4.67
C LEU A 61 3.70 -14.06 3.46
N PRO A 62 5.01 -13.77 3.59
CA PRO A 62 5.95 -13.79 2.48
C PRO A 62 5.88 -15.07 1.64
N ASP A 63 5.94 -16.24 2.29
CA ASP A 63 5.96 -17.55 1.62
C ASP A 63 4.56 -18.10 1.28
N SER A 64 3.49 -17.40 1.67
CA SER A 64 2.13 -17.86 1.37
C SER A 64 1.84 -17.73 -0.11
N ARG A 65 1.15 -18.74 -0.66
CA ARG A 65 0.81 -18.76 -2.08
C ARG A 65 -0.16 -17.65 -2.45
N ILE A 66 0.14 -16.97 -3.56
CA ILE A 66 -0.76 -15.99 -4.13
C ILE A 66 -2.06 -16.66 -4.61
N PRO A 67 -3.22 -16.02 -4.38
CA PRO A 67 -4.48 -16.47 -4.94
C PRO A 67 -4.46 -16.49 -6.47
N LYS A 68 -4.94 -17.59 -7.06
CA LYS A 68 -5.06 -17.73 -8.52
C LYS A 68 -6.00 -16.68 -9.13
N ASN A 69 -7.08 -16.35 -8.43
CA ASN A 69 -8.00 -15.30 -8.84
C ASN A 69 -7.68 -14.01 -8.08
N TRP A 70 -6.75 -13.23 -8.63
CA TRP A 70 -6.26 -11.99 -8.01
C TRP A 70 -7.37 -10.94 -7.87
N GLU A 71 -8.21 -10.78 -8.89
CA GLU A 71 -9.30 -9.81 -8.87
C GLU A 71 -10.30 -10.09 -7.76
N SER A 72 -10.66 -11.36 -7.58
CA SER A 72 -11.61 -11.75 -6.54
C SER A 72 -11.00 -11.66 -5.14
N TYR A 73 -9.71 -12.00 -4.99
CA TYR A 73 -8.98 -11.80 -3.74
C TYR A 73 -9.00 -10.33 -3.28
N LEU A 74 -8.82 -9.39 -4.22
CA LEU A 74 -8.85 -7.95 -3.97
C LEU A 74 -10.25 -7.39 -3.72
N ARG A 75 -11.32 -8.17 -3.87
CA ARG A 75 -12.68 -7.72 -3.49
C ARG A 75 -12.91 -7.77 -1.98
N ILE A 76 -12.09 -8.49 -1.24
CA ILE A 76 -12.16 -8.61 0.21
C ILE A 76 -11.29 -7.50 0.82
N ASP A 77 -11.88 -6.70 1.70
CA ASP A 77 -11.22 -5.53 2.29
C ASP A 77 -10.06 -5.95 3.20
N GLU A 78 -10.25 -6.98 4.02
CA GLU A 78 -9.21 -7.49 4.92
C GLU A 78 -7.99 -8.02 4.15
N ASN A 79 -8.22 -8.65 3.00
CA ASN A 79 -7.14 -9.12 2.13
C ASN A 79 -6.33 -7.93 1.56
N LYS A 80 -7.02 -6.86 1.14
CA LYS A 80 -6.35 -5.64 0.67
C LYS A 80 -5.58 -4.98 1.82
N THR A 81 -6.20 -4.84 2.99
CA THR A 81 -5.55 -4.26 4.17
C THR A 81 -4.25 -5.01 4.51
N GLU A 82 -4.29 -6.34 4.61
CA GLU A 82 -3.09 -7.12 4.89
C GLU A 82 -2.04 -7.03 3.77
N LEU A 83 -2.48 -7.04 2.50
CA LEU A 83 -1.57 -6.86 1.37
C LEU A 83 -0.89 -5.49 1.38
N PHE A 84 -1.64 -4.42 1.63
CA PHE A 84 -1.12 -3.05 1.65
C PHE A 84 -0.14 -2.85 2.80
N MET A 85 -0.44 -3.38 3.99
CA MET A 85 0.50 -3.37 5.11
C MET A 85 1.82 -4.07 4.78
N TYR A 86 1.74 -5.25 4.13
CA TYR A 86 2.92 -6.00 3.71
C TYR A 86 3.75 -5.25 2.66
N LEU A 87 3.10 -4.67 1.65
CA LEU A 87 3.80 -3.91 0.60
C LEU A 87 4.37 -2.58 1.10
N ALA A 88 3.69 -1.92 2.05
CA ALA A 88 4.21 -0.73 2.71
C ALA A 88 5.52 -1.01 3.44
N ASP A 89 5.64 -2.15 4.11
CA ASP A 89 6.90 -2.58 4.74
C ASP A 89 7.99 -2.80 3.68
N LYS A 90 7.63 -3.41 2.54
CA LYS A 90 8.55 -3.61 1.42
C LYS A 90 9.06 -2.30 0.81
N CYS A 91 8.28 -1.21 0.85
CA CYS A 91 8.76 0.11 0.42
C CYS A 91 9.99 0.59 1.21
N THR A 92 10.16 0.16 2.46
CA THR A 92 11.30 0.58 3.31
C THR A 92 12.62 -0.06 2.90
N GLU A 93 12.57 -1.10 2.06
CA GLU A 93 13.73 -1.88 1.62
C GLU A 93 14.29 -1.40 0.28
N ILE A 94 13.64 -0.43 -0.39
CA ILE A 94 13.97 0.00 -1.76
C ILE A 94 14.95 1.18 -1.72
N PRO A 95 16.19 1.03 -2.22
CA PRO A 95 17.14 2.14 -2.38
C PRO A 95 17.17 2.69 -3.83
N PRO A 96 17.80 3.85 -4.11
CA PRO A 96 18.33 4.84 -3.17
C PRO A 96 17.41 6.05 -2.95
N GLU A 97 16.38 6.27 -3.78
CA GLU A 97 15.50 7.43 -3.67
C GLU A 97 14.66 7.38 -2.39
N GLN A 98 14.24 8.53 -1.87
CA GLN A 98 13.38 8.55 -0.69
C GLN A 98 12.00 7.98 -1.04
N ILE A 99 11.55 6.97 -0.31
CA ILE A 99 10.20 6.42 -0.41
C ILE A 99 9.49 6.62 0.91
N ILE A 100 8.29 7.18 0.83
CA ILE A 100 7.37 7.31 1.97
C ILE A 100 6.12 6.54 1.62
N SER A 101 5.77 5.56 2.42
CA SER A 101 4.53 4.80 2.26
C SER A 101 3.65 5.00 3.47
N THR A 102 2.38 5.24 3.21
CA THR A 102 1.35 5.04 4.24
C THR A 102 1.29 3.58 4.69
N LYS A 103 0.89 3.32 5.94
CA LYS A 103 0.69 1.98 6.51
C LYS A 103 -0.46 2.04 7.52
N GLY A 104 -1.68 1.80 7.04
CA GLY A 104 -2.88 2.15 7.81
C GLY A 104 -2.89 3.65 8.09
N GLN A 105 -3.03 4.03 9.36
CA GLN A 105 -3.02 5.43 9.82
C GLN A 105 -1.62 5.97 10.08
N ASP A 106 -0.59 5.14 9.96
CA ASP A 106 0.81 5.54 10.12
C ASP A 106 1.51 5.70 8.76
N ILE A 107 2.79 6.06 8.82
CA ILE A 107 3.70 6.18 7.68
C ILE A 107 5.00 5.46 7.98
N VAL A 108 5.59 4.89 6.94
CA VAL A 108 6.89 4.23 6.95
C VAL A 108 7.75 4.84 5.84
N SER A 109 9.06 4.90 6.06
CA SER A 109 10.01 5.39 5.05
C SER A 109 11.27 4.53 5.05
N ASN A 110 11.92 4.46 3.89
CA ASN A 110 13.23 3.81 3.72
C ASN A 110 14.40 4.66 4.25
N GLN A 111 14.17 5.95 4.52
CA GLN A 111 15.16 6.89 5.05
C GLN A 111 14.64 7.53 6.34
N GLN A 112 15.55 8.12 7.13
CA GLN A 112 15.13 8.90 8.29
C GLN A 112 14.30 10.09 7.81
N TYR A 113 13.03 10.09 8.18
CA TYR A 113 12.08 11.13 7.87
C TYR A 113 11.65 11.77 9.18
N GLU A 114 11.98 13.05 9.36
CA GLU A 114 11.44 13.81 10.48
C GLU A 114 9.94 13.95 10.23
N LEU A 115 9.15 13.17 10.96
CA LEU A 115 7.70 13.21 10.92
C LEU A 115 7.25 14.63 11.24
N THR A 116 7.03 15.43 10.20
CA THR A 116 6.15 16.59 10.30
C THR A 116 4.81 16.04 10.77
N ASN A 117 4.22 16.60 11.83
CA ASN A 117 2.91 16.21 12.37
C ASN A 117 1.74 16.36 11.35
N THR A 118 2.05 16.50 10.06
CA THR A 118 1.16 16.76 8.94
C THR A 118 0.72 15.49 8.22
N LEU A 119 1.58 14.46 8.13
CA LEU A 119 1.28 13.24 7.38
C LEU A 119 0.66 12.12 8.23
N ALA A 120 0.94 12.11 9.54
CA ALA A 120 0.35 11.18 10.51
C ALA A 120 -0.44 11.95 11.59
N PRO A 121 -1.62 11.45 12.03
CA PRO A 121 -2.26 10.22 11.58
C PRO A 121 -2.94 10.37 10.20
N CYS A 122 -2.76 9.39 9.32
CA CYS A 122 -3.37 9.30 7.99
C CYS A 122 -4.82 8.79 8.09
N SER A 123 -5.68 9.53 8.79
CA SER A 123 -7.05 9.10 9.17
C SER A 123 -8.08 9.09 8.03
N HIS A 124 -7.68 9.47 6.82
CA HIS A 124 -8.58 9.50 5.67
C HIS A 124 -8.69 8.11 5.05
N GLU A 125 -9.91 7.71 4.70
CA GLU A 125 -10.18 6.37 4.17
C GLU A 125 -9.64 6.17 2.74
N GLU A 126 -9.85 7.16 1.87
CA GLU A 126 -9.60 7.04 0.43
C GLU A 126 -8.18 7.53 0.06
N ALA A 127 -7.49 6.76 -0.79
CA ALA A 127 -6.12 7.02 -1.19
C ALA A 127 -5.93 8.39 -1.88
N ASP A 128 -6.94 8.87 -2.61
CA ASP A 128 -6.89 10.15 -3.32
C ASP A 128 -6.84 11.35 -2.36
N THR A 129 -7.64 11.32 -1.30
CA THR A 129 -7.66 12.34 -0.26
C THR A 129 -6.36 12.33 0.52
N ARG A 130 -5.83 11.14 0.80
CA ARG A 130 -4.52 10.98 1.43
C ARG A 130 -3.40 11.51 0.54
N ALA A 131 -3.45 11.25 -0.77
CA ALA A 131 -2.45 11.75 -1.70
C ALA A 131 -2.33 13.29 -1.67
N ILE A 132 -3.43 14.02 -1.43
CA ILE A 132 -3.39 15.48 -1.29
C ILE A 132 -2.53 15.92 -0.10
N LEU A 133 -2.56 15.19 1.03
CA LEU A 133 -1.71 15.47 2.19
C LEU A 133 -0.23 15.28 1.85
N HIS A 134 0.11 14.19 1.16
CA HIS A 134 1.47 13.89 0.70
C HIS A 134 2.00 14.95 -0.28
N VAL A 135 1.16 15.42 -1.20
CA VAL A 135 1.52 16.50 -2.12
C VAL A 135 1.73 17.82 -1.37
N SER A 136 0.87 18.15 -0.42
CA SER A 136 1.00 19.37 0.40
C SER A 136 2.27 19.37 1.23
N ASP A 137 2.58 18.22 1.84
CA ASP A 137 3.77 18.02 2.65
C ASP A 137 5.05 18.13 1.81
N SER A 138 5.14 17.41 0.68
CA SER A 138 6.27 17.51 -0.24
C SER A 138 6.47 18.94 -0.77
N ALA A 139 5.40 19.71 -0.98
CA ALA A 139 5.49 21.11 -1.38
C ALA A 139 6.06 22.03 -0.27
N SER A 140 5.98 21.62 0.98
CA SER A 140 6.45 22.37 2.15
C SER A 140 7.91 22.09 2.53
N GLU A 141 8.52 21.04 2.00
CA GLU A 141 9.93 20.64 2.22
C GLU A 141 10.96 21.52 1.46
N ARG A 142 10.62 22.79 1.18
CA ARG A 142 11.47 23.73 0.45
C ARG A 142 12.51 24.42 1.33
#